data_AF-A0A3P3TBI3-F1
#
_entry.id   AF-A0A3P3TBI3-F1
#
_cell.length_a   1.000
_cell.length_b   1.000
_cell.length_c   1.000
_cell.angle_alpha   90.00
_cell.angle_beta   90.00
_cell.angle_gamma   90.00
#
_symmetry.space_group_name_H-M   'P 1'
#
loop_
_entity.id
_entity.type
_entity.pdbx_description
1 polymer ?
#
loop_
_entity_poly.entity_id
_entity_poly.type
_entity_poly.pdbx_seq_one_letter_code
_entity_poly.pdbx_strand_id
1 'polypeptide(L)'
;MKKSLLACLTALTLLYAQAPVGNQTANAAVYDDINATVDFGSDTSKSPIENVDKNFKDVVDHWAEKSIVEAINRGYVDGYPNGNFLPNNNVSRAEFVKMLVSAVGLNVGTASGGWYAPYVSAAQSAGIYAPGDFSDSDWTRVMSREEMAKIAVRSLGITDVEEKEWMYLATKQGIITGTAPGVIAPDGTTTRAQSITVIERILSIKDGKKLSVDKYAVAAAEMYWHKTNIFTVAEDIFNAPGNQNNQNHGINSWKERKLTVAASDGHVKGQVNSITAIDWNDLKDPNRKLLPIKDKLVWVLGGKETKFTDDMDVYVVLLDSTLVVNKKPELYPTNRLSLSIRGYSGQRNGINQPTLIKSKDPKKEVYGLVIPKTKFQTSGMLQIIVETMPFGAPLNSSTLSSSVLSK
;
A
#
# COMPACT_ATOMS: atom_id res chain seq x y z
N MET A 1 -8.67 48.45 62.61
CA MET A 1 -7.70 48.32 61.49
C MET A 1 -7.76 46.87 61.01
N LYS A 2 -8.39 46.59 59.85
CA LYS A 2 -7.72 46.23 58.56
C LYS A 2 -6.68 45.10 58.77
N LYS A 3 -6.77 43.90 58.19
CA LYS A 3 -7.30 43.43 56.89
C LYS A 3 -7.57 41.91 56.91
N SER A 4 -8.51 41.49 56.05
CA SER A 4 -8.86 40.13 55.65
C SER A 4 -7.74 39.41 54.89
N LEU A 5 -7.68 38.07 54.95
CA LEU A 5 -7.20 37.26 53.84
C LEU A 5 -8.06 36.01 53.65
N LEU A 6 -8.58 35.94 52.43
CA LEU A 6 -9.48 34.95 51.84
C LEU A 6 -8.61 33.84 51.23
N ALA A 7 -8.81 32.59 51.65
CA ALA A 7 -8.14 31.43 51.04
C ALA A 7 -8.86 31.06 49.74
N CYS A 8 -8.23 31.37 48.60
CA CYS A 8 -8.71 31.03 47.27
C CYS A 8 -8.19 29.64 46.88
N LEU A 9 -9.10 28.67 46.78
CA LEU A 9 -8.85 27.30 46.31
C LEU A 9 -8.65 27.36 44.78
N THR A 10 -7.41 27.24 44.30
CA THR A 10 -7.12 27.18 42.87
C THR A 10 -7.05 25.72 42.42
N ALA A 11 -7.91 25.38 41.47
CA ALA A 11 -7.96 24.10 40.79
C ALA A 11 -6.69 23.91 39.94
N LEU A 12 -5.92 22.86 40.25
CA LEU A 12 -4.77 22.43 39.48
C LEU A 12 -5.27 21.68 38.24
N THR A 13 -5.40 22.39 37.12
CA THR A 13 -5.61 21.77 35.80
C THR A 13 -4.25 21.32 35.28
N LEU A 14 -4.03 20.00 35.22
CA LEU A 14 -2.90 19.41 34.50
C LEU A 14 -3.13 19.57 32.99
N LEU A 15 -2.56 20.63 32.43
CA LEU A 15 -2.34 20.75 31.00
C LEU A 15 -1.21 19.79 30.62
N TYR A 16 -1.54 18.70 29.92
CA TYR A 16 -0.52 17.92 29.20
C TYR A 16 0.00 18.78 28.05
N ALA A 17 1.14 19.45 28.27
CA ALA A 17 1.91 20.03 27.18
C ALA A 17 2.47 18.88 26.33
N GLN A 18 1.89 18.67 25.16
CA GLN A 18 2.56 17.88 24.11
C GLN A 18 3.79 18.69 23.67
N ALA A 19 4.98 18.19 24.01
CA ALA A 19 6.19 18.66 23.38
C ALA A 19 6.08 18.37 21.86
N PRO A 20 6.41 19.34 20.98
CA PRO A 20 6.50 19.05 19.56
C PRO A 20 7.65 18.06 19.37
N VAL A 21 7.32 16.85 18.92
CA VAL A 21 8.31 15.93 18.37
C VAL A 21 8.88 16.65 17.15
N GLY A 22 10.08 17.19 17.29
CA GLY A 22 10.78 17.86 16.21
C GLY A 22 10.88 16.94 15.00
N ASN A 23 10.71 17.53 13.81
CA ASN A 23 11.00 16.90 12.54
C ASN A 23 12.42 16.33 12.57
N GLN A 24 12.56 15.03 12.85
CA GLN A 24 13.75 14.31 12.47
C GLN A 24 13.64 14.09 10.97
N THR A 25 14.50 14.77 10.22
CA THR A 25 14.83 14.40 8.85
C THR A 25 15.23 12.94 8.87
N ALA A 26 14.33 12.08 8.41
CA ALA A 26 14.66 10.70 8.11
C ALA A 26 15.66 10.74 6.96
N ASN A 27 16.95 10.64 7.28
CA ASN A 27 17.93 10.17 6.32
C ASN A 27 17.45 8.79 5.90
N ALA A 28 16.90 8.71 4.70
CA ALA A 28 16.58 7.45 4.05
C ALA A 28 17.87 6.63 4.04
N ALA A 29 17.94 5.62 4.91
CA ALA A 29 18.97 4.61 4.81
C ALA A 29 18.81 3.99 3.43
N VAL A 30 19.81 4.20 2.57
CA VAL A 30 19.95 3.58 1.27
C VAL A 30 19.93 2.07 1.51
N TYR A 31 18.80 1.44 1.18
CA TYR A 31 18.74 0.00 1.03
C TYR A 31 19.21 -0.33 -0.39
N ASP A 32 20.26 -1.14 -0.48
CA ASP A 32 21.07 -1.47 -1.66
C ASP A 32 20.34 -2.18 -2.84
N ASP A 33 19.02 -2.12 -2.94
CA ASP A 33 18.26 -2.81 -4.01
C ASP A 33 17.92 -1.93 -5.23
N ILE A 34 18.58 -0.77 -5.42
CA ILE A 34 18.42 0.10 -6.61
C ILE A 34 19.68 0.12 -7.49
N ASN A 35 20.26 -1.05 -7.74
CA ASN A 35 21.23 -1.26 -8.82
C ASN A 35 20.69 -2.18 -9.92
N ALA A 36 19.37 -2.21 -10.12
CA ALA A 36 18.80 -2.73 -11.36
C ALA A 36 19.09 -1.73 -12.49
N THR A 37 20.30 -1.82 -13.03
CA THR A 37 20.64 -1.30 -14.36
C THR A 37 19.67 -1.93 -15.34
N VAL A 38 18.72 -1.14 -15.84
CA VAL A 38 17.88 -1.57 -16.96
C VAL A 38 18.81 -1.62 -18.17
N ASP A 39 19.09 -2.84 -18.64
CA ASP A 39 19.86 -3.08 -19.85
C ASP A 39 18.98 -2.73 -21.06
N PHE A 40 19.28 -1.59 -21.68
CA PHE A 40 18.59 -1.11 -22.87
C PHE A 40 19.39 -1.56 -24.08
N GLY A 41 18.97 -2.68 -24.70
CA GLY A 41 19.49 -3.10 -25.99
C GLY A 41 19.33 -1.99 -27.03
N SER A 42 20.44 -1.58 -27.63
CA SER A 42 20.51 -0.56 -28.67
C SER A 42 19.98 -1.11 -30.00
N ASP A 43 18.74 -0.78 -30.35
CA ASP A 43 18.28 -0.92 -31.73
C ASP A 43 18.44 0.41 -32.47
N THR A 44 19.47 0.49 -33.30
CA THR A 44 19.88 1.67 -34.05
C THR A 44 19.18 1.70 -35.40
N SER A 45 17.97 2.27 -35.48
CA SER A 45 17.45 2.80 -36.74
C SER A 45 16.43 3.93 -36.56
N LYS A 46 16.93 5.17 -36.47
CA LYS A 46 16.21 6.42 -36.84
C LYS A 46 17.21 7.59 -36.95
N SER A 47 16.94 8.49 -37.92
CA SER A 47 17.75 9.65 -38.35
C SER A 47 18.39 10.48 -37.23
N PRO A 48 19.52 11.20 -37.52
CA PRO A 48 20.32 11.88 -36.50
C PRO A 48 19.55 13.06 -35.91
N ILE A 49 19.01 12.87 -34.71
CA ILE A 49 18.71 13.96 -33.80
C ILE A 49 20.08 14.44 -33.31
N GLU A 50 20.40 15.72 -33.47
CA GLU A 50 21.62 16.30 -32.91
C GLU A 50 21.73 15.86 -31.44
N ASN A 51 22.82 15.15 -31.10
CA ASN A 51 23.15 14.82 -29.72
C ASN A 51 23.36 16.15 -28.99
N VAL A 52 22.32 16.64 -28.33
CA VAL A 52 22.43 17.81 -27.48
C VAL A 52 23.18 17.35 -26.24
N ASP A 53 24.51 17.50 -26.29
CA ASP A 53 25.42 17.23 -25.18
C ASP A 53 25.25 18.32 -24.11
N LYS A 54 24.06 18.36 -23.50
CA LYS A 54 23.69 19.22 -22.37
C LYS A 54 24.30 18.61 -21.10
N ASN A 55 25.58 18.89 -20.88
CA ASN A 55 26.28 18.48 -19.66
C ASN A 55 25.90 19.41 -18.48
N PHE A 56 24.99 18.93 -17.64
CA PHE A 56 24.56 19.60 -16.41
C PHE A 56 25.54 19.29 -15.28
N LYS A 57 26.09 20.33 -14.63
CA LYS A 57 27.11 20.17 -13.58
C LYS A 57 26.61 19.39 -12.35
N ASP A 58 25.32 19.49 -12.07
CA ASP A 58 24.66 18.84 -10.93
C ASP A 58 24.10 17.44 -11.28
N VAL A 59 24.42 16.93 -12.47
CA VAL A 59 24.03 15.59 -12.94
C VAL A 59 25.24 14.64 -13.04
N VAL A 60 26.46 15.17 -13.19
CA VAL A 60 27.68 14.35 -13.23
C VAL A 60 27.81 13.51 -11.96
N ASP A 61 28.04 12.21 -12.13
CA ASP A 61 28.13 11.19 -11.06
C ASP A 61 26.82 10.98 -10.27
N HIS A 62 25.71 11.55 -10.74
CA HIS A 62 24.39 11.33 -10.14
C HIS A 62 23.83 9.96 -10.57
N TRP A 63 23.20 9.22 -9.65
CA TRP A 63 22.63 7.89 -9.94
C TRP A 63 21.65 7.87 -11.14
N ALA A 64 21.01 9.01 -11.40
CA ALA A 64 20.04 9.18 -12.48
C ALA A 64 20.62 9.78 -13.76
N GLU A 65 21.94 9.99 -13.85
CA GLU A 65 22.60 10.66 -14.97
C GLU A 65 22.18 10.09 -16.33
N LYS A 66 22.32 8.77 -16.51
CA LYS A 66 21.93 8.08 -17.74
C LYS A 66 20.46 8.33 -18.11
N SER A 67 19.55 8.17 -17.14
CA SER A 67 18.12 8.36 -17.35
C SER A 67 17.77 9.81 -17.67
N ILE A 68 18.45 10.77 -17.06
CA ILE A 68 18.27 12.20 -17.33
C ILE A 68 18.73 12.53 -18.76
N VAL A 69 19.93 12.09 -19.15
CA VAL A 69 20.47 12.30 -20.51
C VAL A 69 19.54 11.68 -21.55
N GLU A 70 19.06 10.48 -21.32
CA GLU A 70 18.10 9.83 -22.21
C GLU A 70 16.76 10.60 -22.31
N ALA A 71 16.25 11.08 -21.18
CA ALA A 71 15.03 11.89 -21.13
C ALA A 71 15.16 13.21 -21.93
N ILE A 72 16.35 13.83 -21.89
CA ILE A 72 16.68 15.04 -22.65
C ILE A 72 16.75 14.71 -24.14
N ASN A 73 17.42 13.62 -24.51
CA ASN A 73 17.54 13.19 -25.91
C ASN A 73 16.18 12.83 -26.51
N ARG A 74 15.25 12.33 -25.70
CA ARG A 74 13.84 12.09 -26.08
C ARG A 74 12.98 13.36 -26.06
N GLY A 75 13.52 14.48 -25.56
CA GLY A 75 12.90 15.80 -25.67
C GLY A 75 11.76 16.09 -24.70
N TYR A 76 11.54 15.26 -23.66
CA TYR A 76 10.41 15.46 -22.74
C TYR A 76 10.79 16.19 -21.43
N VAL A 77 12.08 16.27 -21.11
CA VAL A 77 12.62 17.10 -20.02
C VAL A 77 13.67 18.07 -20.53
N ASP A 78 13.84 19.16 -19.77
CA ASP A 78 14.90 20.15 -19.96
C ASP A 78 15.46 20.55 -18.59
N GLY A 79 16.68 21.09 -18.61
CA GLY A 79 17.26 21.80 -17.47
C GLY A 79 16.90 23.28 -17.45
N TYR A 80 17.41 23.97 -16.44
CA TYR A 80 17.12 25.37 -16.17
C TYR A 80 18.10 26.30 -16.91
N PRO A 81 17.73 27.57 -17.18
CA PRO A 81 18.59 28.51 -17.91
C PRO A 81 19.96 28.78 -17.27
N ASN A 82 20.11 28.49 -15.97
CA ASN A 82 21.36 28.62 -15.23
C ASN A 82 22.33 27.44 -15.46
N GLY A 83 21.99 26.48 -16.31
CA GLY A 83 22.86 25.34 -16.63
C GLY A 83 22.80 24.18 -15.61
N ASN A 84 21.77 24.14 -14.76
CA ASN A 84 21.52 23.06 -13.81
C ASN A 84 20.27 22.24 -14.22
N PHE A 85 20.22 20.97 -13.82
CA PHE A 85 19.04 20.12 -13.99
C PHE A 85 18.17 20.02 -12.73
N LEU A 86 18.78 20.18 -11.56
CA LEU A 86 18.21 20.05 -10.22
C LEU A 86 17.58 18.66 -9.97
N PRO A 87 18.33 17.55 -10.14
CA PRO A 87 17.79 16.20 -10.06
C PRO A 87 17.19 15.85 -8.69
N ASN A 88 17.70 16.47 -7.63
CA ASN A 88 17.29 16.24 -6.24
C ASN A 88 16.18 17.19 -5.76
N ASN A 89 15.76 18.16 -6.58
CA ASN A 89 14.64 19.02 -6.22
C ASN A 89 13.32 18.27 -6.34
N ASN A 90 12.38 18.60 -5.46
CA ASN A 90 11.01 18.10 -5.56
C ASN A 90 10.32 18.63 -6.82
N VAL A 91 9.47 17.80 -7.41
CA VAL A 91 8.69 18.16 -8.60
C VAL A 91 7.33 18.74 -8.19
N SER A 92 6.91 19.82 -8.85
CA SER A 92 5.53 20.32 -8.75
C SER A 92 4.55 19.48 -9.58
N ARG A 93 3.25 19.59 -9.28
CA ARG A 93 2.20 18.94 -10.10
C ARG A 93 2.28 19.36 -11.58
N ALA A 94 2.48 20.66 -11.82
CA ALA A 94 2.66 21.23 -13.16
C ALA A 94 3.84 20.60 -13.91
N GLU A 95 5.00 20.50 -13.26
CA GLU A 95 6.20 19.94 -13.87
C GLU A 95 6.04 18.46 -14.19
N PHE A 96 5.49 17.66 -13.29
CA PHE A 96 5.29 16.24 -13.55
C PHE A 96 4.34 16.01 -14.73
N VAL A 97 3.20 16.73 -14.76
CA VAL A 97 2.24 16.62 -15.87
C VAL A 97 2.88 17.06 -17.18
N LYS A 98 3.63 18.18 -17.21
CA LYS A 98 4.37 18.58 -18.42
C LYS A 98 5.31 17.48 -18.90
N MET A 99 6.12 16.90 -18.00
CA MET A 99 7.09 15.87 -18.36
C MET A 99 6.38 14.63 -18.92
N LEU A 100 5.32 14.16 -18.25
CA LEU A 100 4.59 12.96 -18.68
C LEU A 100 3.86 13.17 -20.01
N VAL A 101 3.14 14.29 -20.17
CA VAL A 101 2.42 14.64 -21.41
C VAL A 101 3.37 14.70 -22.60
N SER A 102 4.55 15.29 -22.40
CA SER A 102 5.58 15.36 -23.43
C SER A 102 6.16 13.98 -23.73
N ALA A 103 6.43 13.17 -22.69
CA ALA A 103 7.02 11.84 -22.82
C ALA A 103 6.12 10.86 -23.58
N VAL A 104 4.81 10.91 -23.34
CA VAL A 104 3.84 10.05 -24.03
C VAL A 104 3.37 10.63 -25.37
N GLY A 105 3.97 11.76 -25.81
CA GLY A 105 3.77 12.33 -27.14
C GLY A 105 2.39 12.90 -27.41
N LEU A 106 1.72 13.47 -26.40
CA LEU A 106 0.41 14.10 -26.62
C LEU A 106 0.55 15.42 -27.39
N ASN A 107 -0.45 15.70 -28.22
CA ASN A 107 -0.55 17.00 -28.89
C ASN A 107 -0.85 18.10 -27.87
N VAL A 108 0.11 19.01 -27.69
CA VAL A 108 -0.02 20.17 -26.80
C VAL A 108 -0.45 21.38 -27.63
N GLY A 109 -1.70 21.80 -27.46
CA GLY A 109 -2.25 22.97 -28.13
C GLY A 109 -1.91 24.28 -27.42
N THR A 110 -2.72 25.30 -27.65
CA THR A 110 -2.67 26.56 -26.88
C THR A 110 -3.75 26.57 -25.82
N ALA A 111 -3.40 26.95 -24.59
CA ALA A 111 -4.37 27.18 -23.52
C ALA A 111 -3.99 28.45 -22.76
N SER A 112 -4.99 29.23 -22.34
CA SER A 112 -4.81 30.42 -21.50
C SER A 112 -4.47 30.03 -20.06
N GLY A 113 -3.53 30.73 -19.43
CA GLY A 113 -3.18 30.53 -18.02
C GLY A 113 -1.67 30.48 -17.81
N GLY A 114 -1.25 29.77 -16.75
CA GLY A 114 0.17 29.52 -16.49
C GLY A 114 0.83 28.69 -17.59
N TRP A 115 2.17 28.66 -17.62
CA TRP A 115 2.96 27.95 -18.63
C TRP A 115 2.60 26.45 -18.78
N TYR A 116 2.05 25.85 -17.72
CA TYR A 116 1.63 24.46 -17.68
C TYR A 116 0.22 24.22 -18.25
N ALA A 117 -0.59 25.27 -18.46
CA ALA A 117 -2.00 25.14 -18.86
C ALA A 117 -2.20 24.33 -20.15
N PRO A 118 -1.38 24.48 -21.21
CA PRO A 118 -1.48 23.63 -22.39
C PRO A 118 -1.31 22.14 -22.11
N TYR A 119 -0.37 21.79 -21.23
CA TYR A 119 -0.09 20.40 -20.87
C TYR A 119 -1.19 19.81 -20.00
N VAL A 120 -1.72 20.60 -19.05
CA VAL A 120 -2.88 20.20 -18.25
C VAL A 120 -4.10 19.96 -19.14
N SER A 121 -4.34 20.83 -20.13
CA SER A 121 -5.42 20.67 -21.10
C SER A 121 -5.25 19.39 -21.93
N ALA A 122 -4.04 19.11 -22.43
CA ALA A 122 -3.73 17.88 -23.15
C ALA A 122 -3.92 16.63 -22.27
N ALA A 123 -3.44 16.67 -21.02
CA ALA A 123 -3.63 15.59 -20.05
C ALA A 123 -5.12 15.33 -19.77
N GLN A 124 -5.93 16.38 -19.66
CA GLN A 124 -7.37 16.26 -19.47
C GLN A 124 -8.06 15.64 -20.69
N SER A 125 -7.73 16.11 -21.90
CA SER A 125 -8.28 15.54 -23.14
C SER A 125 -7.91 14.07 -23.34
N ALA A 126 -6.72 13.66 -22.86
CA ALA A 126 -6.27 12.27 -22.92
C ALA A 126 -6.75 11.41 -21.73
N GLY A 127 -7.51 11.98 -20.78
CA GLY A 127 -7.96 11.27 -19.58
C GLY A 127 -6.87 10.94 -18.57
N ILE A 128 -5.67 11.51 -18.72
CA ILE A 128 -4.54 11.36 -17.78
C ILE A 128 -4.81 12.15 -16.49
N TYR A 129 -5.55 13.25 -16.59
CA TYR A 129 -5.95 14.12 -15.48
C TYR A 129 -7.45 14.42 -15.56
N ALA A 130 -8.10 14.55 -14.40
CA ALA A 130 -9.49 14.97 -14.26
C ALA A 130 -9.62 16.07 -13.18
N PRO A 131 -10.50 17.07 -13.37
CA PRO A 131 -10.80 18.04 -12.33
C PRO A 131 -11.24 17.35 -11.02
N GLY A 132 -10.64 17.74 -9.89
CA GLY A 132 -10.89 17.14 -8.58
C GLY A 132 -9.92 16.00 -8.21
N ASP A 133 -9.00 15.62 -9.09
CA ASP A 133 -7.94 14.65 -8.75
C ASP A 133 -7.02 15.11 -7.63
N PHE A 134 -6.83 16.42 -7.57
CA PHE A 134 -6.03 17.13 -6.60
C PHE A 134 -6.95 17.80 -5.59
N SER A 135 -6.49 17.87 -4.34
CA SER A 135 -7.22 18.50 -3.22
C SER A 135 -7.56 19.98 -3.44
N ASP A 136 -6.85 20.62 -4.36
CA ASP A 136 -6.90 22.04 -4.66
C ASP A 136 -6.42 22.26 -6.11
N SER A 137 -6.48 23.50 -6.59
CA SER A 137 -6.03 23.89 -7.93
C SER A 137 -4.62 24.50 -7.96
N ASP A 138 -3.80 24.31 -6.90
CA ASP A 138 -2.43 24.78 -6.87
C ASP A 138 -1.51 23.82 -7.63
N TRP A 139 -1.29 24.12 -8.90
CA TRP A 139 -0.40 23.38 -9.79
C TRP A 139 1.08 23.54 -9.46
N THR A 140 1.45 24.54 -8.67
CA THR A 140 2.85 24.79 -8.27
C THR A 140 3.23 24.03 -7.01
N ARG A 141 2.25 23.50 -6.27
CA ARG A 141 2.47 22.62 -5.13
C ARG A 141 3.31 21.42 -5.51
N VAL A 142 4.20 21.02 -4.60
CA VAL A 142 4.94 19.76 -4.71
C VAL A 142 3.95 18.60 -4.79
N MET A 143 4.16 17.75 -5.80
CA MET A 143 3.32 16.58 -6.04
C MET A 143 3.59 15.49 -5.00
N SER A 144 2.53 14.93 -4.43
CA SER A 144 2.66 13.74 -3.58
C SER A 144 2.84 12.47 -4.42
N ARG A 145 3.36 11.41 -3.80
CA ARG A 145 3.52 10.10 -4.44
C ARG A 145 2.18 9.47 -4.81
N GLU A 146 1.12 9.70 -4.03
CA GLU A 146 -0.23 9.25 -4.38
C GLU A 146 -0.80 10.01 -5.59
N GLU A 147 -0.62 11.32 -5.65
CA GLU A 147 -1.01 12.12 -6.82
C GLU A 147 -0.26 11.63 -8.07
N MET A 148 1.04 11.36 -7.94
CA MET A 148 1.84 10.78 -9.00
C MET A 148 1.34 9.40 -9.43
N ALA A 149 0.97 8.53 -8.48
CA ALA A 149 0.40 7.20 -8.74
C ALA A 149 -0.88 7.30 -9.57
N LYS A 150 -1.79 8.21 -9.19
CA LYS A 150 -3.05 8.45 -9.90
C LYS A 150 -2.81 8.85 -11.36
N ILE A 151 -1.98 9.86 -11.58
CA ILE A 151 -1.66 10.35 -12.93
C ILE A 151 -0.94 9.26 -13.76
N ALA A 152 -0.02 8.51 -13.14
CA ALA A 152 0.70 7.43 -13.79
C ALA A 152 -0.22 6.29 -14.24
N VAL A 153 -1.11 5.82 -13.38
CA VAL A 153 -2.05 4.73 -13.71
C VAL A 153 -3.05 5.18 -14.78
N ARG A 154 -3.56 6.42 -14.72
CA ARG A 154 -4.41 6.96 -15.79
C ARG A 154 -3.71 7.05 -17.14
N SER A 155 -2.41 7.32 -17.16
CA SER A 155 -1.63 7.32 -18.41
C SER A 155 -1.54 5.95 -19.10
N LEU A 156 -1.88 4.87 -18.39
CA LEU A 156 -2.06 3.53 -18.95
C LEU A 156 -3.49 3.26 -19.45
N GLY A 157 -4.38 4.24 -19.40
CA GLY A 157 -5.79 4.10 -19.78
C GLY A 157 -6.68 3.49 -18.71
N ILE A 158 -6.17 3.29 -17.48
CA ILE A 158 -6.93 2.76 -16.35
C ILE A 158 -7.57 3.93 -15.60
N THR A 159 -8.88 4.09 -15.70
CA THR A 159 -9.59 5.31 -15.25
C THR A 159 -10.66 5.08 -14.19
N ASP A 160 -11.27 3.88 -14.15
CA ASP A 160 -12.26 3.47 -13.15
C ASP A 160 -11.55 2.78 -11.98
N VAL A 161 -11.16 3.57 -10.98
CA VAL A 161 -10.31 3.15 -9.86
C VAL A 161 -10.81 3.80 -8.59
N GLU A 162 -10.95 3.02 -7.52
CA GLU A 162 -11.41 3.51 -6.22
C GLU A 162 -10.37 4.47 -5.59
N GLU A 163 -10.78 5.26 -4.60
CA GLU A 163 -9.84 6.09 -3.84
C GLU A 163 -8.72 5.21 -3.25
N LYS A 164 -7.47 5.68 -3.27
CA LYS A 164 -6.25 4.97 -2.81
C LYS A 164 -5.83 3.73 -3.62
N GLU A 165 -6.73 3.09 -4.37
CA GLU A 165 -6.41 1.95 -5.24
C GLU A 165 -5.32 2.30 -6.27
N TRP A 166 -5.27 3.57 -6.69
CA TRP A 166 -4.22 4.11 -7.56
C TRP A 166 -2.80 3.73 -7.09
N MET A 167 -2.54 3.78 -5.79
CA MET A 167 -1.24 3.41 -5.24
C MET A 167 -0.97 1.91 -5.35
N TYR A 168 -2.00 1.09 -5.14
CA TYR A 168 -1.92 -0.36 -5.33
C TYR A 168 -1.66 -0.72 -6.79
N LEU A 169 -2.38 -0.12 -7.74
CA LEU A 169 -2.18 -0.36 -9.16
C LEU A 169 -0.80 0.12 -9.64
N ALA A 170 -0.38 1.31 -9.23
CA ALA A 170 0.93 1.84 -9.60
C ALA A 170 2.07 0.94 -9.10
N THR A 171 1.98 0.44 -7.87
CA THR A 171 2.99 -0.49 -7.31
C THR A 171 2.90 -1.87 -7.94
N LYS A 172 1.70 -2.40 -8.19
CA LYS A 172 1.48 -3.72 -8.81
C LYS A 172 1.95 -3.79 -10.26
N GLN A 173 1.84 -2.69 -11.00
CA GLN A 173 2.42 -2.55 -12.34
C GLN A 173 3.92 -2.26 -12.30
N GLY A 174 4.48 -2.08 -11.11
CA GLY A 174 5.89 -1.76 -10.89
C GLY A 174 6.22 -0.30 -11.15
N ILE A 175 5.29 0.60 -11.48
CA ILE A 175 5.60 2.01 -11.79
C ILE A 175 6.21 2.73 -10.58
N ILE A 176 5.65 2.49 -9.38
CA ILE A 176 6.11 3.06 -8.12
C ILE A 176 6.69 1.93 -7.26
N THR A 177 7.84 2.18 -6.64
CA THR A 177 8.46 1.30 -5.64
C THR A 177 8.34 1.89 -4.24
N GLY A 178 8.59 1.07 -3.22
CA GLY A 178 8.65 1.55 -1.83
C GLY A 178 9.85 2.46 -1.60
N THR A 179 9.76 3.30 -0.56
CA THR A 179 10.90 4.08 -0.06
C THR A 179 11.74 3.30 0.96
N ALA A 180 11.17 2.23 1.50
CA ALA A 180 11.80 1.21 2.33
C ALA A 180 10.91 -0.06 2.32
N PRO A 181 11.40 -1.22 2.80
CA PRO A 181 10.58 -2.44 2.86
C PRO A 181 9.26 -2.21 3.62
N GLY A 182 8.14 -2.34 2.89
CA GLY A 182 6.79 -2.13 3.44
C GLY A 182 6.39 -0.67 3.66
N VAL A 183 7.10 0.28 3.04
CA VAL A 183 6.82 1.72 3.16
C VAL A 183 6.61 2.33 1.77
N ILE A 184 5.39 2.83 1.52
CA ILE A 184 5.02 3.46 0.23
C ILE A 184 4.98 5.00 0.28
N ALA A 185 4.85 5.59 1.47
CA ALA A 185 4.81 7.03 1.73
C ALA A 185 3.90 7.82 0.76
N PRO A 186 2.56 7.65 0.80
CA PRO A 186 1.63 8.28 -0.15
C PRO A 186 1.70 9.81 -0.15
N ASP A 187 1.82 10.42 1.04
CA ASP A 187 2.01 11.88 1.20
C ASP A 187 3.46 12.32 0.99
N GLY A 188 4.37 11.37 0.78
CA GLY A 188 5.77 11.65 0.49
C GLY A 188 5.94 12.40 -0.82
N THR A 189 7.07 13.07 -0.97
CA THR A 189 7.41 13.82 -2.19
C THR A 189 8.35 13.00 -3.07
N THR A 190 8.45 13.40 -4.33
CA THR A 190 9.32 12.74 -5.33
C THR A 190 10.25 13.77 -5.94
N THR A 191 11.52 13.43 -6.09
CA THR A 191 12.48 14.30 -6.77
C THR A 191 12.26 14.32 -8.27
N ARG A 192 12.83 15.30 -8.96
CA ARG A 192 12.79 15.40 -10.42
C ARG A 192 13.40 14.16 -11.08
N ALA A 193 14.52 13.65 -10.56
CA ALA A 193 15.14 12.42 -11.05
C ALA A 193 14.26 11.18 -10.84
N GLN A 194 13.64 11.04 -9.65
CA GLN A 194 12.71 9.94 -9.39
C GLN A 194 11.46 10.01 -10.28
N SER A 195 11.01 11.22 -10.62
CA SER A 195 9.88 11.45 -11.53
C SER A 195 10.19 10.96 -12.95
N ILE A 196 11.43 11.14 -13.43
CA ILE A 196 11.89 10.57 -14.69
C ILE A 196 11.82 9.05 -14.65
N THR A 197 12.31 8.43 -13.56
CA THR A 197 12.23 6.96 -13.40
C THR A 197 10.79 6.46 -13.49
N VAL A 198 9.83 7.16 -12.88
CA VAL A 198 8.40 6.83 -12.97
C VAL A 198 7.90 6.93 -14.42
N ILE A 199 8.26 8.00 -15.14
CA ILE A 199 7.86 8.18 -16.55
C ILE A 199 8.47 7.09 -17.43
N GLU A 200 9.75 6.75 -17.27
CA GLU A 200 10.39 5.69 -18.04
C GLU A 200 9.76 4.31 -17.80
N ARG A 201 9.29 4.06 -16.57
CA ARG A 201 8.54 2.85 -16.24
C ARG A 201 7.17 2.83 -16.90
N ILE A 202 6.47 3.97 -16.96
CA ILE A 202 5.23 4.11 -17.72
C ILE A 202 5.46 3.82 -19.21
N LEU A 203 6.49 4.43 -19.82
CA LEU A 203 6.84 4.20 -21.22
C LEU A 203 7.14 2.73 -21.50
N SER A 204 7.93 2.10 -20.63
CA SER A 204 8.25 0.67 -20.73
C SER A 204 7.00 -0.22 -20.75
N ILE A 205 6.01 0.07 -19.89
CA ILE A 205 4.74 -0.67 -19.89
C ILE A 205 3.96 -0.41 -21.18
N LYS A 206 3.92 0.83 -21.67
CA LYS A 206 3.25 1.18 -22.92
C LYS A 206 3.90 0.52 -24.14
N ASP A 207 5.19 0.21 -24.06
CA ASP A 207 5.94 -0.60 -25.03
C ASP A 207 5.72 -2.12 -24.87
N GLY A 208 4.82 -2.54 -23.97
CA GLY A 208 4.49 -3.94 -23.72
C GLY A 208 5.47 -4.67 -22.81
N LYS A 209 6.42 -3.99 -22.16
CA LYS A 209 7.37 -4.60 -21.23
C LYS A 209 6.71 -4.86 -19.87
N LYS A 210 7.05 -6.00 -19.27
CA LYS A 210 6.68 -6.31 -17.88
C LYS A 210 7.79 -5.83 -16.94
N LEU A 211 7.43 -5.01 -15.96
CA LEU A 211 8.38 -4.51 -14.98
C LEU A 211 8.56 -5.48 -13.80
N SER A 212 9.72 -5.39 -13.15
CA SER A 212 9.90 -5.95 -11.82
C SER A 212 9.06 -5.17 -10.80
N VAL A 213 8.58 -5.89 -9.78
CA VAL A 213 7.64 -5.37 -8.79
C VAL A 213 8.25 -5.51 -7.40
N ASP A 214 8.20 -4.43 -6.63
CA ASP A 214 8.50 -4.45 -5.20
C ASP A 214 7.29 -5.04 -4.45
N LYS A 215 7.33 -6.34 -4.20
CA LYS A 215 6.23 -7.07 -3.54
C LYS A 215 5.85 -6.49 -2.17
N TYR A 216 6.80 -5.90 -1.44
CA TYR A 216 6.51 -5.31 -0.12
C TYR A 216 5.81 -3.97 -0.26
N ALA A 217 6.15 -3.17 -1.27
CA ALA A 217 5.41 -1.97 -1.61
C ALA A 217 4.00 -2.30 -2.08
N VAL A 218 3.80 -3.35 -2.89
CA VAL A 218 2.46 -3.79 -3.31
C VAL A 218 1.61 -4.18 -2.10
N ALA A 219 2.15 -5.00 -1.20
CA ALA A 219 1.44 -5.40 0.02
C ALA A 219 1.12 -4.21 0.94
N ALA A 220 2.03 -3.23 1.04
CA ALA A 220 1.79 -2.00 1.81
C ALA A 220 0.77 -1.07 1.14
N ALA A 221 0.74 -1.00 -0.20
CA ALA A 221 -0.24 -0.24 -0.95
C ALA A 221 -1.64 -0.85 -0.87
N GLU A 222 -1.73 -2.18 -0.91
CA GLU A 222 -2.97 -2.92 -0.65
C GLU A 222 -3.50 -2.59 0.76
N MET A 223 -2.62 -2.63 1.77
CA MET A 223 -2.96 -2.29 3.16
C MET A 223 -3.45 -0.84 3.29
N TYR A 224 -2.82 0.09 2.57
CA TYR A 224 -3.22 1.49 2.54
C TYR A 224 -4.61 1.69 1.91
N TRP A 225 -4.88 0.98 0.81
CA TRP A 225 -6.14 1.05 0.09
C TRP A 225 -7.32 0.53 0.92
N HIS A 226 -7.28 -0.74 1.34
CA HIS A 226 -8.50 -1.40 1.85
C HIS A 226 -8.31 -2.18 3.16
N LYS A 227 -7.25 -1.85 3.92
CA LYS A 227 -6.97 -2.39 5.27
C LYS A 227 -6.63 -3.88 5.33
N THR A 228 -6.19 -4.47 4.23
CA THR A 228 -5.60 -5.81 4.22
C THR A 228 -4.46 -5.90 3.19
N ASN A 229 -3.60 -6.90 3.31
CA ASN A 229 -2.57 -7.25 2.33
C ASN A 229 -2.66 -8.72 1.90
N ILE A 230 -3.77 -9.39 2.24
CA ILE A 230 -3.89 -10.84 2.09
C ILE A 230 -3.95 -11.27 0.62
N PHE A 231 -4.43 -10.41 -0.28
CA PHE A 231 -4.53 -10.74 -1.69
C PHE A 231 -3.19 -10.60 -2.42
N THR A 232 -2.22 -9.87 -1.85
CA THR A 232 -0.83 -9.83 -2.33
C THR A 232 0.05 -10.86 -1.64
N VAL A 233 -0.03 -11.00 -0.31
CA VAL A 233 0.87 -11.91 0.43
C VAL A 233 0.49 -13.38 0.22
N ALA A 234 -0.81 -13.70 0.22
CA ALA A 234 -1.35 -15.04 0.00
C ALA A 234 -2.12 -15.10 -1.34
N GLU A 235 -1.54 -14.50 -2.39
CA GLU A 235 -2.13 -14.39 -3.73
C GLU A 235 -2.50 -15.76 -4.30
N ASP A 236 -1.66 -16.78 -4.11
CA ASP A 236 -1.87 -18.15 -4.62
C ASP A 236 -3.11 -18.85 -4.02
N ILE A 237 -3.63 -18.34 -2.91
CA ILE A 237 -4.81 -18.85 -2.23
C ILE A 237 -6.02 -17.96 -2.52
N PHE A 238 -5.89 -16.65 -2.29
CA PHE A 238 -7.05 -15.75 -2.26
C PHE A 238 -7.26 -14.98 -3.57
N ASN A 239 -6.28 -14.97 -4.48
CA ASN A 239 -6.33 -14.12 -5.68
C ASN A 239 -5.67 -14.74 -6.94
N ALA A 240 -5.47 -16.06 -6.97
CA ALA A 240 -4.74 -16.75 -8.05
C ALA A 240 -5.46 -16.68 -9.42
N PRO A 241 -4.73 -16.68 -10.56
CA PRO A 241 -5.32 -16.60 -11.91
C PRO A 241 -6.14 -17.83 -12.34
N GLY A 242 -5.75 -19.05 -11.93
CA GLY A 242 -6.44 -20.32 -12.25
C GLY A 242 -7.82 -20.49 -11.60
N ASN A 243 -8.36 -19.40 -11.11
CA ASN A 243 -9.46 -19.34 -10.18
C ASN A 243 -10.63 -18.54 -10.78
N GLN A 244 -10.49 -18.02 -12.01
CA GLN A 244 -11.39 -17.04 -12.62
C GLN A 244 -12.62 -17.60 -13.37
N ASN A 245 -13.28 -18.65 -12.86
CA ASN A 245 -14.53 -19.18 -13.47
C ASN A 245 -15.77 -18.31 -13.16
N ASN A 246 -15.71 -16.98 -13.35
CA ASN A 246 -16.79 -16.00 -13.07
C ASN A 246 -17.40 -16.02 -11.64
N GLN A 247 -16.88 -16.85 -10.73
CA GLN A 247 -17.32 -16.94 -9.33
C GLN A 247 -16.24 -16.59 -8.31
N ASN A 248 -14.97 -16.48 -8.73
CA ASN A 248 -13.92 -15.97 -7.87
C ASN A 248 -13.92 -14.45 -7.89
N HIS A 249 -14.29 -13.89 -6.76
CA HIS A 249 -14.32 -12.47 -6.60
C HIS A 249 -13.02 -11.95 -5.99
N GLY A 250 -12.26 -12.78 -5.26
CA GLY A 250 -10.93 -12.45 -4.74
C GLY A 250 -10.89 -11.06 -4.12
N ILE A 251 -9.91 -10.25 -4.52
CA ILE A 251 -9.78 -8.85 -4.12
C ILE A 251 -11.05 -8.01 -4.40
N ASN A 252 -11.80 -8.32 -5.46
CA ASN A 252 -13.01 -7.60 -5.84
C ASN A 252 -14.21 -7.89 -4.90
N SER A 253 -14.21 -8.98 -4.12
CA SER A 253 -15.25 -9.22 -3.09
C SER A 253 -15.06 -8.40 -1.82
N TRP A 254 -13.83 -7.89 -1.62
CA TRP A 254 -13.48 -7.06 -0.49
C TRP A 254 -14.07 -5.68 -0.63
N LYS A 255 -14.82 -5.25 0.38
CA LYS A 255 -15.45 -3.92 0.39
C LYS A 255 -15.34 -3.34 1.80
N GLU A 256 -14.77 -2.14 1.94
CA GLU A 256 -14.51 -1.53 3.24
C GLU A 256 -15.77 -1.41 4.12
N ARG A 257 -16.95 -1.18 3.52
CA ARG A 257 -18.23 -1.17 4.23
C ARG A 257 -18.53 -2.43 5.04
N LYS A 258 -17.90 -3.56 4.69
CA LYS A 258 -18.06 -4.85 5.37
C LYS A 258 -17.14 -5.00 6.59
N LEU A 259 -16.18 -4.10 6.79
CA LEU A 259 -15.25 -4.09 7.93
C LEU A 259 -15.95 -3.75 9.25
N THR A 260 -17.20 -3.30 9.20
CA THR A 260 -18.06 -3.13 10.36
C THR A 260 -19.01 -4.32 10.52
N VAL A 261 -19.04 -4.90 11.72
CA VAL A 261 -20.01 -5.94 12.11
C VAL A 261 -20.92 -5.37 13.18
N ALA A 262 -22.22 -5.25 12.95
CA ALA A 262 -23.15 -4.64 13.90
C ALA A 262 -24.42 -5.48 14.08
N ALA A 263 -24.89 -5.55 15.32
CA ALA A 263 -26.23 -6.06 15.62
C ALA A 263 -27.29 -5.04 15.20
N SER A 264 -28.43 -5.53 14.69
CA SER A 264 -29.54 -4.67 14.24
C SER A 264 -30.16 -3.83 15.37
N ASP A 265 -30.03 -4.28 16.62
CA ASP A 265 -30.49 -3.58 17.82
C ASP A 265 -29.52 -2.48 18.31
N GLY A 266 -28.35 -2.35 17.67
CA GLY A 266 -27.33 -1.37 18.03
C GLY A 266 -26.62 -1.61 19.37
N HIS A 267 -26.85 -2.74 20.05
CA HIS A 267 -26.18 -3.04 21.32
C HIS A 267 -24.73 -3.52 21.14
N VAL A 268 -24.38 -4.02 19.95
CA VAL A 268 -23.04 -4.49 19.64
C VAL A 268 -22.62 -3.99 18.26
N LYS A 269 -21.41 -3.43 18.19
CA LYS A 269 -20.77 -3.02 16.94
C LYS A 269 -19.27 -3.26 17.06
N GLY A 270 -18.69 -3.98 16.11
CA GLY A 270 -17.27 -4.17 15.94
C GLY A 270 -16.75 -3.54 14.66
N GLN A 271 -15.49 -3.15 14.70
CA GLN A 271 -14.75 -2.59 13.58
C GLN A 271 -13.47 -3.39 13.37
N VAL A 272 -13.25 -3.84 12.13
CA VAL A 272 -11.95 -4.34 11.68
C VAL A 272 -11.09 -3.14 11.32
N ASN A 273 -9.93 -3.03 11.97
CA ASN A 273 -8.95 -1.97 11.69
C ASN A 273 -7.99 -2.43 10.59
N SER A 274 -7.56 -3.69 10.64
CA SER A 274 -6.80 -4.33 9.56
C SER A 274 -6.81 -5.86 9.64
N ILE A 275 -6.59 -6.51 8.50
CA ILE A 275 -6.22 -7.93 8.42
C ILE A 275 -4.86 -8.03 7.74
N THR A 276 -3.84 -8.43 8.50
CA THR A 276 -2.45 -8.46 8.02
C THR A 276 -1.97 -9.90 7.84
N ALA A 277 -1.77 -10.31 6.58
CA ALA A 277 -1.06 -11.51 6.23
C ALA A 277 0.46 -11.30 6.27
N ILE A 278 1.16 -12.32 6.75
CA ILE A 278 2.61 -12.39 6.90
C ILE A 278 3.05 -13.73 6.33
N ASP A 279 4.02 -13.70 5.43
CA ASP A 279 4.64 -14.92 4.93
C ASP A 279 5.66 -15.45 5.95
N TRP A 280 5.33 -16.59 6.59
CA TRP A 280 6.19 -17.22 7.59
C TRP A 280 7.47 -17.84 7.01
N ASN A 281 7.58 -17.98 5.70
CA ASN A 281 8.77 -18.45 5.01
C ASN A 281 9.63 -17.28 4.48
N ASP A 282 9.07 -16.08 4.35
CA ASP A 282 9.82 -14.88 3.96
C ASP A 282 10.38 -14.14 5.19
N LEU A 283 11.65 -14.38 5.52
CA LEU A 283 12.32 -13.73 6.67
C LEU A 283 12.41 -12.21 6.55
N LYS A 284 12.29 -11.65 5.33
CA LYS A 284 12.36 -10.22 5.05
C LYS A 284 10.97 -9.56 5.03
N ASP A 285 9.88 -10.31 5.24
CA ASP A 285 8.53 -9.75 5.33
C ASP A 285 8.48 -8.64 6.40
N PRO A 286 8.19 -7.37 6.02
CA PRO A 286 8.22 -6.23 6.93
C PRO A 286 7.25 -6.34 8.11
N ASN A 287 6.19 -7.14 7.97
CA ASN A 287 5.16 -7.32 8.99
C ASN A 287 5.54 -8.38 10.04
N ARG A 288 6.65 -9.11 9.89
CA ARG A 288 7.19 -9.96 10.98
C ARG A 288 7.43 -9.20 12.26
N LYS A 289 7.71 -7.89 12.17
CA LYS A 289 7.85 -7.00 13.33
C LYS A 289 6.57 -6.92 14.18
N LEU A 290 5.41 -7.38 13.69
CA LEU A 290 4.16 -7.45 14.46
C LEU A 290 4.09 -8.70 15.34
N LEU A 291 4.85 -9.75 15.03
CA LEU A 291 4.82 -11.01 15.77
C LEU A 291 5.75 -10.97 16.99
N PRO A 292 5.42 -11.68 18.09
CA PRO A 292 6.41 -12.00 19.12
C PRO A 292 7.56 -12.82 18.52
N ILE A 293 8.67 -12.91 19.24
CA ILE A 293 9.77 -13.81 18.84
C ILE A 293 9.24 -15.24 18.70
N LYS A 294 9.83 -16.02 17.80
CA LYS A 294 9.38 -17.38 17.43
C LYS A 294 9.08 -18.27 18.64
N ASP A 295 9.95 -18.29 19.65
CA ASP A 295 9.78 -19.12 20.86
C ASP A 295 8.57 -18.75 21.73
N LYS A 296 8.05 -17.54 21.56
CA LYS A 296 6.85 -17.04 22.23
C LYS A 296 5.62 -17.06 21.33
N LEU A 297 5.71 -17.59 20.12
CA LEU A 297 4.56 -17.77 19.24
C LEU A 297 4.18 -19.25 19.17
N VAL A 298 2.92 -19.56 19.47
CA VAL A 298 2.38 -20.92 19.36
C VAL A 298 1.09 -20.91 18.56
N TRP A 299 0.75 -22.03 17.95
CA TRP A 299 -0.57 -22.30 17.40
C TRP A 299 -1.31 -23.33 18.26
N VAL A 300 -2.63 -23.27 18.26
CA VAL A 300 -3.48 -24.00 19.20
C VAL A 300 -4.51 -24.82 18.45
N LEU A 301 -4.42 -26.15 18.57
CA LEU A 301 -5.36 -27.10 17.97
C LEU A 301 -5.81 -28.13 19.01
N GLY A 302 -7.13 -28.27 19.20
CA GLY A 302 -7.69 -29.21 20.19
C GLY A 302 -7.20 -28.96 21.63
N GLY A 303 -6.92 -27.70 21.98
CA GLY A 303 -6.37 -27.31 23.29
C GLY A 303 -4.86 -27.52 23.44
N LYS A 304 -4.19 -28.18 22.48
CA LYS A 304 -2.74 -28.36 22.49
C LYS A 304 -2.05 -27.16 21.84
N GLU A 305 -1.11 -26.57 22.57
CA GLU A 305 -0.22 -25.53 22.05
C GLU A 305 1.02 -26.16 21.41
N THR A 306 1.38 -25.71 20.20
CA THR A 306 2.55 -26.17 19.46
C THR A 306 3.38 -24.98 18.98
N LYS A 307 4.70 -25.07 19.09
CA LYS A 307 5.62 -23.99 18.68
C LYS A 307 5.67 -23.85 17.16
N PHE A 308 5.95 -22.63 16.70
CA PHE A 308 6.34 -22.40 15.31
C PHE A 308 7.76 -22.91 15.04
N THR A 309 7.98 -23.44 13.84
CA THR A 309 9.29 -23.91 13.36
C THR A 309 9.58 -23.28 12.00
N ASP A 310 10.86 -23.22 11.59
CA ASP A 310 11.27 -22.51 10.38
C ASP A 310 10.89 -23.27 9.09
N ASP A 311 10.64 -24.58 9.20
CA ASP A 311 10.22 -25.48 8.11
C ASP A 311 8.71 -25.46 7.84
N MET A 312 7.92 -24.71 8.64
CA MET A 312 6.49 -24.59 8.43
C MET A 312 6.19 -23.82 7.15
N ASP A 313 5.37 -24.38 6.27
CA ASP A 313 4.91 -23.75 5.04
C ASP A 313 3.53 -23.11 5.23
N VAL A 314 3.52 -21.92 5.82
CA VAL A 314 2.30 -21.26 6.33
C VAL A 314 2.30 -19.75 6.10
N TYR A 315 1.10 -19.16 6.08
CA TYR A 315 0.90 -17.73 6.32
C TYR A 315 0.40 -17.51 7.74
N VAL A 316 0.82 -16.41 8.36
CA VAL A 316 0.21 -15.91 9.61
C VAL A 316 -0.69 -14.74 9.25
N VAL A 317 -1.96 -14.82 9.64
CA VAL A 317 -2.98 -13.78 9.36
C VAL A 317 -3.43 -13.18 10.67
N LEU A 318 -3.04 -11.93 10.92
CA LEU A 318 -3.41 -11.17 12.10
C LEU A 318 -4.71 -10.39 11.87
N LEU A 319 -5.57 -10.34 12.88
CA LEU A 319 -6.74 -9.46 12.92
C LEU A 319 -6.52 -8.39 13.99
N ASP A 320 -6.51 -7.13 13.56
CA ASP A 320 -6.68 -5.97 14.44
C ASP A 320 -8.14 -5.50 14.35
N SER A 321 -8.83 -5.51 15.48
CA SER A 321 -10.24 -5.13 15.57
C SER A 321 -10.64 -4.68 16.97
N THR A 322 -11.71 -3.90 17.04
CA THR A 322 -12.26 -3.39 18.29
C THR A 322 -13.77 -3.55 18.31
N LEU A 323 -14.36 -3.92 19.44
CA LEU A 323 -15.79 -3.75 19.70
C LEU A 323 -16.06 -2.30 20.11
N VAL A 324 -16.38 -1.46 19.12
CA VAL A 324 -16.65 -0.02 19.30
C VAL A 324 -17.94 0.25 20.09
N VAL A 325 -18.87 -0.69 20.11
CA VAL A 325 -20.05 -0.68 21.00
C VAL A 325 -20.23 -2.07 21.58
N ASN A 326 -20.36 -2.16 22.90
CA ASN A 326 -20.75 -3.38 23.61
C ASN A 326 -21.59 -3.02 24.85
N LYS A 327 -22.90 -2.88 24.66
CA LYS A 327 -23.87 -2.63 25.73
C LYS A 327 -24.30 -3.91 26.46
N LYS A 328 -23.77 -5.07 26.07
CA LYS A 328 -24.09 -6.40 26.63
C LYS A 328 -22.79 -7.18 26.93
N PRO A 329 -21.92 -6.66 27.81
CA PRO A 329 -20.58 -7.21 28.04
C PRO A 329 -20.58 -8.64 28.60
N GLU A 330 -21.64 -9.06 29.31
CA GLU A 330 -21.76 -10.44 29.79
C GLU A 330 -22.03 -11.45 28.66
N LEU A 331 -22.74 -11.02 27.62
CA LEU A 331 -23.06 -11.83 26.44
C LEU A 331 -21.93 -11.82 25.40
N TYR A 332 -21.05 -10.81 25.46
CA TYR A 332 -19.86 -10.65 24.63
C TYR A 332 -18.67 -10.20 25.50
N PRO A 333 -18.10 -11.07 26.36
CA PRO A 333 -17.02 -10.76 27.31
C PRO A 333 -15.65 -10.61 26.64
N THR A 334 -15.58 -9.78 25.60
CA THR A 334 -14.39 -9.50 24.82
C THR A 334 -14.43 -8.06 24.32
N ASN A 335 -13.30 -7.56 23.82
CA ASN A 335 -13.14 -6.22 23.26
C ASN A 335 -12.82 -6.24 21.75
N ARG A 336 -12.87 -7.40 21.10
CA ARG A 336 -12.46 -7.59 19.71
C ARG A 336 -13.39 -8.52 18.95
N LEU A 337 -13.26 -8.52 17.62
CA LEU A 337 -13.91 -9.50 16.75
C LEU A 337 -13.10 -10.81 16.72
N SER A 338 -13.75 -11.85 16.20
CA SER A 338 -13.16 -13.14 15.86
C SER A 338 -12.89 -13.21 14.36
N LEU A 339 -11.82 -13.89 13.96
CA LEU A 339 -11.49 -14.17 12.57
C LEU A 339 -11.78 -15.64 12.26
N SER A 340 -12.49 -15.91 11.17
CA SER A 340 -12.71 -17.24 10.61
C SER A 340 -12.30 -17.23 9.14
N ILE A 341 -11.45 -18.19 8.76
CA ILE A 341 -11.16 -18.48 7.36
C ILE A 341 -11.75 -19.86 7.08
N ARG A 342 -12.73 -19.94 6.19
CA ARG A 342 -13.45 -21.18 5.85
C ARG A 342 -13.03 -21.70 4.49
N GLY A 343 -13.38 -22.95 4.22
CA GLY A 343 -13.13 -23.61 2.94
C GLY A 343 -11.86 -24.45 2.88
N TYR A 344 -11.13 -24.57 3.98
CA TYR A 344 -10.03 -25.53 4.14
C TYR A 344 -10.57 -26.83 4.73
N SER A 345 -10.16 -27.97 4.19
CA SER A 345 -10.39 -29.32 4.68
C SER A 345 -9.10 -30.15 4.55
N GLY A 346 -8.96 -31.29 5.26
CA GLY A 346 -7.76 -32.13 5.09
C GLY A 346 -7.51 -33.18 6.18
N GLN A 347 -6.53 -34.06 5.93
CA GLN A 347 -6.09 -35.16 6.82
C GLN A 347 -5.39 -34.62 8.08
N ARG A 348 -5.75 -35.12 9.28
CA ARG A 348 -5.44 -34.57 10.62
C ARG A 348 -3.96 -34.58 11.08
N ASN A 349 -2.98 -34.37 10.19
CA ASN A 349 -1.57 -34.31 10.56
C ASN A 349 -0.97 -32.92 10.26
N GLY A 350 -0.73 -32.12 11.30
CA GLY A 350 -0.12 -30.78 11.19
C GLY A 350 -1.14 -29.65 11.00
N ILE A 351 -0.66 -28.49 10.53
CA ILE A 351 -1.51 -27.35 10.16
C ILE A 351 -2.03 -27.62 8.74
N ASN A 352 -3.30 -27.97 8.62
CA ASN A 352 -3.99 -28.25 7.36
C ASN A 352 -5.30 -27.44 7.21
N GLN A 353 -5.57 -26.59 8.20
CA GLN A 353 -6.71 -25.70 8.27
C GLN A 353 -6.31 -24.44 9.05
N PRO A 354 -7.05 -23.33 8.90
CA PRO A 354 -6.84 -22.13 9.69
C PRO A 354 -6.93 -22.45 11.19
N THR A 355 -5.85 -22.14 11.90
CA THR A 355 -5.66 -22.55 13.30
C THR A 355 -5.28 -21.34 14.14
N LEU A 356 -5.84 -21.22 15.34
CA LEU A 356 -5.61 -20.06 16.21
C LEU A 356 -4.14 -19.95 16.60
N ILE A 357 -3.58 -18.73 16.54
CA ILE A 357 -2.26 -18.43 17.14
C ILE A 357 -2.43 -17.79 18.51
N LYS A 358 -1.40 -17.92 19.34
CA LYS A 358 -1.33 -17.31 20.66
C LYS A 358 0.08 -16.79 20.92
N SER A 359 0.17 -15.55 21.36
CA SER A 359 1.40 -15.00 21.91
C SER A 359 1.57 -15.44 23.37
N LYS A 360 2.80 -15.82 23.71
CA LYS A 360 3.30 -16.00 25.09
C LYS A 360 4.07 -14.77 25.58
N ASP A 361 4.18 -13.73 24.76
CA ASP A 361 4.78 -12.47 25.16
C ASP A 361 3.71 -11.51 25.68
N PRO A 362 3.67 -11.21 26.99
CA PRO A 362 2.68 -10.29 27.55
C PRO A 362 2.85 -8.86 27.04
N LYS A 363 4.00 -8.51 26.46
CA LYS A 363 4.25 -7.18 25.86
C LYS A 363 3.85 -7.11 24.39
N LYS A 364 3.50 -8.24 23.77
CA LYS A 364 3.24 -8.33 22.34
C LYS A 364 2.16 -9.36 22.07
N GLU A 365 0.96 -9.04 22.55
CA GLU A 365 -0.21 -9.83 22.27
C GLU A 365 -0.60 -9.68 20.80
N VAL A 366 -0.99 -10.79 20.18
CA VAL A 366 -1.53 -10.82 18.81
C VAL A 366 -2.72 -11.75 18.78
N TYR A 367 -3.68 -11.44 17.90
CA TYR A 367 -4.76 -12.33 17.57
C TYR A 367 -4.78 -12.59 16.07
N GLY A 368 -5.00 -13.85 15.70
CA GLY A 368 -4.96 -14.23 14.30
C GLY A 368 -5.02 -15.74 14.12
N LEU A 369 -4.82 -16.15 12.89
CA LEU A 369 -4.77 -17.54 12.47
C LEU A 369 -3.43 -17.82 11.80
N VAL A 370 -2.97 -19.06 11.89
CA VAL A 370 -1.99 -19.62 10.97
C VAL A 370 -2.75 -20.44 9.95
N ILE A 371 -2.47 -20.23 8.67
CA ILE A 371 -3.10 -20.95 7.56
C ILE A 371 -2.02 -21.69 6.75
N PRO A 372 -2.28 -22.91 6.29
CA PRO A 372 -1.31 -23.65 5.48
C PRO A 372 -1.25 -23.12 4.05
N LYS A 373 -0.05 -23.08 3.44
CA LYS A 373 0.10 -22.77 2.00
C LYS A 373 -0.16 -24.00 1.12
N THR A 374 0.21 -25.17 1.64
CA THR A 374 0.12 -26.47 0.99
C THR A 374 -0.54 -27.50 1.91
N LYS A 375 -0.77 -28.73 1.44
CA LYS A 375 -1.28 -29.85 2.26
C LYS A 375 -2.69 -29.61 2.86
N PHE A 376 -3.50 -28.79 2.21
CA PHE A 376 -4.94 -28.66 2.46
C PHE A 376 -5.74 -29.07 1.23
N GLN A 377 -6.99 -29.44 1.45
CA GLN A 377 -8.04 -29.66 0.45
C GLN A 377 -9.05 -28.52 0.56
N THR A 378 -9.81 -28.29 -0.50
CA THR A 378 -10.90 -27.32 -0.50
C THR A 378 -12.04 -27.81 -1.37
N SER A 379 -13.28 -27.48 -1.01
CA SER A 379 -14.45 -27.74 -1.85
C SER A 379 -14.66 -26.67 -2.93
N GLY A 380 -13.68 -25.79 -3.11
CA GLY A 380 -13.75 -24.73 -4.10
C GLY A 380 -14.09 -23.36 -3.55
N MET A 381 -14.65 -23.19 -2.35
CA MET A 381 -15.03 -21.86 -1.83
C MET A 381 -14.28 -21.53 -0.55
N LEU A 382 -13.43 -20.50 -0.61
CA LEU A 382 -12.73 -19.90 0.51
C LEU A 382 -13.43 -18.62 0.96
N GLN A 383 -13.57 -18.42 2.26
CA GLN A 383 -14.21 -17.22 2.81
C GLN A 383 -13.41 -16.65 3.96
N ILE A 384 -13.23 -15.33 3.97
CA ILE A 384 -12.69 -14.58 5.11
C ILE A 384 -13.88 -13.92 5.81
N ILE A 385 -14.11 -14.31 7.06
CA ILE A 385 -15.28 -13.90 7.84
C ILE A 385 -14.81 -13.32 9.16
N VAL A 386 -15.39 -12.20 9.56
CA VAL A 386 -15.24 -11.65 10.90
C VAL A 386 -16.56 -11.71 11.65
N GLU A 387 -16.49 -12.04 12.93
CA GLU A 387 -17.68 -12.38 13.72
C GLU A 387 -17.59 -11.84 15.15
N THR A 388 -18.72 -11.57 15.78
CA THR A 388 -18.79 -11.34 17.24
C THR A 388 -18.68 -12.69 17.97
N MET A 389 -17.89 -12.82 19.04
CA MET A 389 -17.84 -14.07 19.80
C MET A 389 -19.14 -14.27 20.61
N PRO A 390 -19.98 -15.29 20.30
CA PRO A 390 -21.30 -15.41 20.91
C PRO A 390 -21.23 -16.24 22.20
N PHE A 391 -21.17 -15.60 23.37
CA PHE A 391 -21.20 -16.29 24.67
C PHE A 391 -22.64 -16.40 25.17
N GLY A 392 -23.47 -17.18 24.47
CA GLY A 392 -24.92 -17.28 24.72
C GLY A 392 -25.75 -16.19 24.04
N ALA A 393 -25.16 -15.50 23.06
CA ALA A 393 -25.76 -14.38 22.35
C ALA A 393 -25.88 -14.65 20.83
N PRO A 394 -26.68 -13.88 20.08
CA PRO A 394 -26.71 -13.99 18.62
C PRO A 394 -25.34 -13.74 17.98
N LEU A 395 -24.94 -14.60 17.05
CA LEU A 395 -23.74 -14.42 16.26
C LEU A 395 -23.98 -13.38 15.15
N ASN A 396 -23.22 -12.28 15.16
CA ASN A 396 -23.20 -11.32 14.06
C ASN A 396 -21.91 -11.54 13.27
N SER A 397 -22.02 -11.59 11.94
CA SER A 397 -20.88 -11.88 11.06
C SER A 397 -20.90 -11.03 9.79
N SER A 398 -19.73 -10.86 9.19
CA SER A 398 -19.54 -10.23 7.90
C SER A 398 -18.54 -11.04 7.08
N THR A 399 -18.92 -11.47 5.88
CA THR A 399 -18.02 -12.11 4.92
C THR A 399 -17.26 -11.05 4.15
N LEU A 400 -16.01 -10.82 4.56
CA LEU A 400 -15.14 -9.79 3.99
C LEU A 400 -14.69 -10.15 2.58
N SER A 401 -14.35 -11.42 2.36
CA SER A 401 -13.94 -11.95 1.06
C SER A 401 -14.57 -13.30 0.79
N SER A 402 -14.84 -13.56 -0.49
CA SER A 402 -15.11 -14.89 -1.03
C SER A 402 -14.20 -15.11 -2.24
N SER A 403 -13.35 -16.13 -2.15
CA SER A 403 -12.54 -16.60 -3.27
C SER A 403 -12.98 -18.00 -3.66
N VAL A 404 -12.93 -18.34 -4.94
CA VAL A 404 -12.95 -19.76 -5.32
C VAL A 404 -11.52 -20.28 -5.13
N LEU A 405 -11.25 -21.59 -5.05
CA LEU A 405 -9.92 -22.17 -5.25
C LEU A 405 -10.07 -23.62 -5.64
N SER A 406 -9.66 -24.01 -6.85
CA SER A 406 -9.55 -25.43 -7.22
C SER A 406 -8.11 -25.90 -6.99
N LYS A 407 -7.85 -26.62 -5.90
CA LYS A 407 -6.56 -27.27 -5.59
C LYS A 407 -6.75 -28.76 -5.36
#